data_AF-A0A0C3A4J4-F1
#
_entry.id   AF-A0A0C3A4J4-F1
#
_cell.length_a   1.000
_cell.length_b   1.000
_cell.length_c   1.000
_cell.angle_alpha   90.00
_cell.angle_beta   90.00
_cell.angle_gamma   90.00
#
_symmetry.space_group_name_H-M   'P 1'
#
loop_
_entity.id
_entity.type
_entity.pdbx_description
1 polymer ?
#
loop_
_entity_poly.entity_id
_entity_poly.type
_entity_poly.pdbx_seq_one_letter_code
_entity_poly.pdbx_strand_id
1 'polypeptide(L)'
;MAEGEVRSIEKDRLGTFPITNRGIQIWLILCPYLASHSVVQAWLPCRSSPSSQPAVINLSLWNSNYHRSGQPPFRAGDLDTLQFRQVYLRYQDTSYRNVEFEIDDSAITENGFTYINSYPAKFAGNKFTLTSTNPLCVKVYSNNKIGQHFTVGFGQFFGKGWIHVMFKESGNPFMWDCFSKDHVEAQYNEMLAGALEHARSLDKARSGARRYGRVCVMQTRLHQLTLRTSCVVWKSSRKSGVKFEVFGDPGFGDVSGEWRGFDVEETDDPNSDWRALMTRHYLRKVQASYEVLHADGVSMTFSRAPESIQESIAPW
;
A
#
# COMPACT_ATOMS: atom_id res chain seq x y z
N MET A 1 15.84 -38.51 38.22
CA MET A 1 15.07 -38.03 37.05
C MET A 1 13.90 -37.25 37.60
N ALA A 2 13.90 -35.93 37.44
CA ALA A 2 12.81 -35.08 37.92
C ALA A 2 11.67 -35.14 36.89
N GLU A 3 10.52 -35.67 37.30
CA GLU A 3 9.28 -35.54 36.54
C GLU A 3 8.90 -34.06 36.52
N GLY A 4 9.13 -33.42 35.38
CA GLY A 4 8.72 -32.05 35.14
C GLY A 4 7.21 -31.98 35.19
N GLU A 5 6.69 -31.33 36.23
CA GLU A 5 5.30 -30.93 36.37
C GLU A 5 4.89 -30.13 35.12
N VAL A 6 4.21 -30.79 34.20
CA VAL A 6 3.58 -30.15 33.05
C VAL A 6 2.52 -29.24 33.63
N ARG A 7 2.85 -27.96 33.81
CA ARG A 7 1.91 -26.91 34.21
C ARG A 7 0.63 -27.16 33.46
N SER A 8 -0.43 -27.49 34.19
CA SER A 8 -1.73 -27.76 33.61
C SER A 8 -2.11 -26.54 32.79
N ILE A 9 -2.01 -26.66 31.47
CA ILE A 9 -2.49 -25.62 30.56
C ILE A 9 -3.99 -25.61 30.80
N GLU A 10 -4.40 -24.63 31.62
CA GLU A 10 -5.71 -24.40 32.19
C GLU A 10 -6.83 -25.03 31.36
N LYS A 11 -7.47 -26.08 31.89
CA LYS A 11 -8.65 -26.76 31.31
C LYS A 11 -9.74 -25.76 30.85
N ASP A 12 -9.78 -24.59 31.47
CA ASP A 12 -10.73 -23.51 31.16
C ASP A 12 -10.52 -22.84 29.80
N ARG A 13 -9.31 -22.86 29.22
CA ARG A 13 -9.03 -22.12 27.96
C ARG A 13 -9.78 -22.66 26.74
N LEU A 14 -10.15 -23.94 26.77
CA LEU A 14 -10.87 -24.61 25.68
C LEU A 14 -12.36 -24.85 26.02
N GLY A 15 -12.77 -24.58 27.26
CA GLY A 15 -14.10 -24.96 27.77
C GLY A 15 -15.20 -23.93 27.51
N THR A 16 -14.90 -22.63 27.65
CA THR A 16 -15.87 -21.55 27.45
C THR A 16 -15.23 -20.33 26.80
N PHE A 17 -15.96 -19.65 25.91
CA PHE A 17 -15.53 -18.40 25.29
C PHE A 17 -16.67 -17.39 25.32
N PRO A 18 -16.41 -16.11 25.68
CA PRO A 18 -17.45 -15.10 25.69
C PRO A 18 -17.82 -14.69 24.26
N ILE A 19 -19.12 -14.70 24.00
CA ILE A 19 -19.74 -14.23 22.77
C ILE A 19 -20.50 -12.95 23.11
N THR A 20 -20.26 -11.91 22.33
CA THR A 20 -20.95 -10.62 22.45
C THR A 20 -21.56 -10.24 21.10
N ASN A 21 -22.46 -9.26 21.09
CA ASN A 21 -22.93 -8.63 19.86
C ASN A 21 -21.80 -7.96 19.04
N ARG A 22 -20.61 -7.75 19.62
CA ARG A 22 -19.46 -7.17 18.95
C ARG A 22 -18.52 -8.23 18.37
N GLY A 23 -18.59 -9.49 18.79
CA GLY A 23 -17.66 -10.54 18.36
C GLY A 23 -17.44 -11.62 19.40
N ILE A 24 -16.47 -12.50 19.11
CA ILE A 24 -16.14 -13.70 19.88
C ILE A 24 -14.69 -13.61 20.35
N GLN A 25 -14.42 -13.84 21.63
CA GLN A 25 -13.05 -13.96 22.15
C GLN A 25 -12.72 -15.44 22.35
N ILE A 26 -11.81 -16.00 21.55
CA ILE A 26 -11.54 -17.44 21.50
C ILE A 26 -10.04 -17.72 21.44
N TRP A 27 -9.60 -18.82 22.02
CA TRP A 27 -8.24 -19.33 21.86
C TRP A 27 -8.12 -20.14 20.57
N LEU A 28 -7.19 -19.75 19.68
CA LEU A 28 -6.95 -20.43 18.41
C LEU A 28 -5.47 -20.74 18.23
N ILE A 29 -5.19 -21.80 17.46
CA ILE A 29 -3.87 -22.05 16.91
C ILE A 29 -3.72 -21.15 15.68
N LEU A 30 -2.78 -20.22 15.75
CA LEU A 30 -2.44 -19.28 14.68
C LEU A 30 -1.12 -19.68 14.04
N CYS A 31 -1.05 -19.51 12.73
CA CYS A 31 0.12 -19.79 11.92
C CYS A 31 0.37 -18.58 11.02
N PRO A 32 1.31 -17.67 11.37
CA PRO A 32 1.64 -16.53 10.54
C PRO A 32 2.21 -16.96 9.18
N TYR A 33 1.98 -16.15 8.14
CA TYR A 33 2.64 -16.34 6.85
C TYR A 33 4.02 -15.69 6.88
N LEU A 34 5.05 -16.38 6.38
CA LEU A 34 6.41 -15.82 6.29
C LEU A 34 6.46 -14.59 5.38
N ALA A 35 5.63 -14.57 4.33
CA ALA A 35 5.54 -13.45 3.40
C ALA A 35 4.73 -12.25 3.94
N SER A 36 4.00 -12.40 5.05
CA SER A 36 3.18 -11.33 5.62
C SER A 36 3.07 -11.42 7.14
N HIS A 37 3.58 -10.39 7.81
CA HIS A 37 3.42 -10.23 9.26
C HIS A 37 1.99 -9.85 9.69
N SER A 38 1.11 -9.57 8.73
CA SER A 38 -0.23 -9.02 8.98
C SER A 38 -1.33 -10.05 8.76
N VAL A 39 -1.04 -11.14 8.04
CA VAL A 39 -1.98 -12.23 7.76
C VAL A 39 -1.55 -13.49 8.51
N VAL A 40 -2.50 -14.12 9.20
CA VAL A 40 -2.28 -15.37 9.91
C VAL A 40 -3.37 -16.36 9.53
N GLN A 41 -3.01 -17.63 9.41
CA GLN A 41 -3.96 -18.72 9.27
C GLN A 41 -4.37 -19.19 10.67
N ALA A 42 -5.68 -19.22 10.94
CA ALA A 42 -6.21 -19.75 12.19
C ALA A 42 -6.82 -21.13 11.95
N TRP A 43 -6.40 -22.10 12.74
CA TRP A 43 -6.86 -23.48 12.68
C TRP A 43 -8.02 -23.65 13.65
N LEU A 44 -9.17 -24.06 13.11
CA LEU A 44 -10.37 -24.29 13.89
C LEU A 44 -10.40 -25.75 14.37
N PRO A 45 -10.88 -26.02 15.59
CA PRO A 45 -10.99 -27.37 16.14
C PRO A 45 -12.21 -28.13 15.55
N CYS A 46 -12.50 -27.93 14.27
CA CYS A 46 -13.58 -28.60 13.55
C CYS A 46 -13.07 -29.15 12.22
N ARG A 47 -13.72 -30.21 11.75
CA ARG A 47 -13.39 -30.97 10.55
C ARG A 47 -14.70 -31.35 9.86
N SER A 48 -14.70 -31.43 8.53
CA SER A 48 -15.88 -31.87 7.78
C SER A 48 -16.09 -33.39 7.87
N SER A 49 -15.00 -34.15 8.05
CA SER A 49 -14.99 -35.58 8.31
C SER A 49 -13.78 -35.97 9.20
N PRO A 50 -13.78 -37.15 9.84
CA PRO A 50 -12.65 -37.59 10.67
C PRO A 50 -11.29 -37.61 9.95
N SER A 51 -11.29 -37.90 8.64
CA SER A 51 -10.09 -37.93 7.78
C SER A 51 -9.72 -36.59 7.16
N SER A 52 -10.61 -35.60 7.22
CA SER A 52 -10.34 -34.26 6.66
C SER A 52 -9.33 -33.48 7.52
N GLN A 53 -8.65 -32.53 6.88
CA GLN A 53 -7.81 -31.56 7.59
C GLN A 53 -8.68 -30.64 8.47
N PRO A 54 -8.13 -30.09 9.56
CA PRO A 54 -8.80 -29.04 10.33
C PRO A 54 -9.25 -27.89 9.42
N ALA A 55 -10.44 -27.35 9.67
CA ALA A 55 -10.89 -26.17 8.97
C ALA A 55 -9.94 -25.01 9.27
N VAL A 56 -9.56 -24.27 8.24
CA VAL A 56 -8.68 -23.10 8.37
C VAL A 56 -9.39 -21.85 7.90
N ILE A 57 -9.11 -20.73 8.56
CA ILE A 57 -9.55 -19.40 8.12
C ILE A 57 -8.36 -18.45 8.08
N ASN A 58 -8.36 -17.55 7.11
CA ASN A 58 -7.36 -16.49 7.03
C ASN A 58 -7.83 -15.28 7.85
N LEU A 59 -6.97 -14.78 8.72
CA LEU A 59 -7.21 -13.60 9.54
C LEU A 59 -6.18 -12.52 9.20
N SER A 60 -6.67 -11.32 8.95
CA SER A 60 -5.88 -10.11 8.81
C SER A 60 -5.92 -9.31 10.10
N LEU A 61 -4.76 -8.96 10.64
CA LEU A 61 -4.67 -8.03 11.76
C LEU A 61 -4.88 -6.60 11.22
N TRP A 62 -5.73 -5.77 11.84
CA TRP A 62 -5.90 -4.36 11.50
C TRP A 62 -6.34 -3.56 12.73
N ASN A 63 -5.69 -2.43 13.01
CA ASN A 63 -5.97 -1.61 14.21
C ASN A 63 -6.11 -2.46 15.49
N SER A 64 -5.19 -3.40 15.69
CA SER A 64 -5.17 -4.33 16.83
C SER A 64 -6.29 -5.38 16.89
N ASN A 65 -7.09 -5.55 15.84
CA ASN A 65 -8.17 -6.54 15.78
C ASN A 65 -7.92 -7.56 14.66
N TYR A 66 -8.40 -8.79 14.83
CA TYR A 66 -8.38 -9.79 13.78
C TYR A 66 -9.69 -9.74 12.98
N HIS A 67 -9.52 -9.74 11.67
CA HIS A 67 -10.60 -9.66 10.70
C HIS A 67 -10.50 -10.84 9.74
N ARG A 68 -11.63 -11.47 9.40
CA ARG A 68 -11.61 -12.53 8.38
C ARG A 68 -11.17 -11.95 7.03
N SER A 69 -10.19 -12.57 6.41
CA SER A 69 -9.72 -12.23 5.06
C SER A 69 -10.29 -13.21 4.05
N GLY A 70 -10.80 -12.68 2.94
CA GLY A 70 -11.20 -13.47 1.77
C GLY A 70 -10.06 -13.74 0.80
N GLN A 71 -8.82 -13.31 1.12
CA GLN A 71 -7.67 -13.56 0.27
C GLN A 71 -7.47 -15.06 0.05
N PRO A 72 -7.08 -15.45 -1.18
CA PRO A 72 -6.74 -16.84 -1.44
C PRO A 72 -5.64 -17.30 -0.48
N PRO A 73 -5.61 -18.59 -0.11
CA PRO A 73 -4.54 -19.11 0.71
C PRO A 73 -3.21 -18.86 -0.02
N PHE A 74 -2.26 -18.21 0.67
CA PHE A 74 -0.87 -18.24 0.22
C PHE A 74 -0.46 -19.71 0.06
N ARG A 75 0.43 -20.00 -0.90
CA ARG A 75 0.84 -21.38 -1.19
C ARG A 75 1.30 -22.06 0.10
N ALA A 76 0.75 -23.26 0.34
CA ALA A 76 1.11 -24.08 1.49
C ALA A 76 2.62 -24.39 1.42
N GLY A 77 3.40 -23.80 2.31
CA GLY A 77 4.87 -23.89 2.31
C GLY A 77 5.54 -22.76 3.08
N ASP A 78 4.91 -21.59 3.13
CA ASP A 78 5.48 -20.38 3.73
C ASP A 78 4.87 -20.07 5.11
N LEU A 79 4.68 -21.09 5.94
CA LEU A 79 4.05 -20.97 7.24
C LEU A 79 5.11 -20.92 8.36
N ASP A 80 4.96 -19.97 9.28
CA ASP A 80 5.82 -19.83 10.45
C ASP A 80 5.35 -20.74 11.61
N THR A 81 6.09 -20.72 12.72
CA THR A 81 5.84 -21.45 13.95
C THR A 81 4.40 -21.27 14.44
N LEU A 82 3.74 -22.38 14.78
CA LEU A 82 2.40 -22.39 15.35
C LEU A 82 2.37 -21.71 16.72
N GLN A 83 1.35 -20.87 16.94
CA GLN A 83 1.18 -20.09 18.16
C GLN A 83 -0.23 -20.28 18.69
N PHE A 84 -0.37 -20.69 19.96
CA PHE A 84 -1.66 -20.76 20.62
C PHE A 84 -1.95 -19.44 21.34
N ARG A 85 -2.93 -18.66 20.84
CA ARG A 85 -3.22 -17.31 21.33
C ARG A 85 -4.71 -17.06 21.47
N GLN A 86 -5.08 -16.23 22.44
CA GLN A 86 -6.43 -15.68 22.52
C GLN A 86 -6.59 -14.58 21.47
N VAL A 87 -7.64 -14.67 20.67
CA VAL A 87 -7.99 -13.67 19.66
C VAL A 87 -9.40 -13.17 19.86
N TYR A 88 -9.62 -11.91 19.50
CA TYR A 88 -10.96 -11.33 19.41
C TYR A 88 -11.37 -11.24 17.94
N LEU A 89 -12.29 -12.13 17.54
CA LEU A 89 -12.89 -12.16 16.21
C LEU A 89 -14.12 -11.25 16.22
N ARG A 90 -13.95 -10.03 15.71
CA ARG A 90 -15.01 -9.04 15.68
C ARG A 90 -16.08 -9.42 14.65
N TYR A 91 -17.36 -9.31 15.02
CA TYR A 91 -18.46 -9.38 14.07
C TYR A 91 -18.38 -8.16 13.13
N GLN A 92 -18.33 -8.41 11.83
CA GLN A 92 -18.24 -7.37 10.82
C GLN A 92 -19.60 -7.18 10.16
N ASP A 93 -20.43 -6.32 10.74
CA ASP A 93 -21.68 -5.87 10.10
C ASP A 93 -21.51 -4.55 9.33
N THR A 94 -20.35 -3.93 9.46
CA THR A 94 -20.09 -2.67 8.76
C THR A 94 -19.82 -3.00 7.30
N SER A 95 -20.83 -2.80 6.46
CA SER A 95 -20.60 -2.54 5.05
C SER A 95 -19.51 -1.48 4.94
N TYR A 96 -18.32 -1.91 4.54
CA TYR A 96 -17.23 -0.98 4.32
C TYR A 96 -17.66 -0.02 3.22
N ARG A 97 -17.44 1.27 3.47
CA ARG A 97 -17.81 2.28 2.49
C ARG A 97 -16.99 2.07 1.23
N ASN A 98 -17.64 2.26 0.10
CA ASN A 98 -16.97 2.27 -1.19
C ASN A 98 -15.91 3.39 -1.21
N VAL A 99 -14.82 3.12 -1.93
CA VAL A 99 -13.73 4.09 -2.13
C VAL A 99 -13.74 4.50 -3.59
N GLU A 100 -13.87 5.80 -3.84
CA GLU A 100 -13.80 6.37 -5.19
C GLU A 100 -12.43 7.01 -5.41
N PHE A 101 -11.83 6.71 -6.56
CA PHE A 101 -10.58 7.30 -7.02
C PHE A 101 -10.81 8.13 -8.28
N GLU A 102 -10.11 9.26 -8.36
CA GLU A 102 -9.98 10.09 -9.55
C GLU A 102 -8.50 10.19 -9.92
N ILE A 103 -8.16 9.69 -11.11
CA ILE A 103 -6.78 9.55 -11.58
C ILE A 103 -6.43 10.68 -12.54
N ASP A 104 -5.22 11.21 -12.41
CA ASP A 104 -4.52 11.99 -13.44
C ASP A 104 -3.21 11.28 -13.80
N ASP A 105 -3.25 10.59 -14.93
CA ASP A 105 -2.12 9.89 -15.54
C ASP A 105 -1.60 10.60 -16.80
N SER A 106 -1.94 11.88 -16.99
CA SER A 106 -1.48 12.69 -18.13
C SER A 106 0.05 12.69 -18.26
N ALA A 107 0.77 12.96 -17.17
CA ALA A 107 2.23 12.98 -17.18
C ALA A 107 2.86 11.60 -17.50
N ILE A 108 2.17 10.49 -17.22
CA ILE A 108 2.63 9.15 -17.65
C ILE A 108 2.61 9.11 -19.19
N THR A 109 1.51 9.55 -19.81
CA THR A 109 1.36 9.57 -21.27
C THR A 109 2.30 10.54 -21.97
N GLU A 110 2.54 11.72 -21.39
CA GLU A 110 3.51 12.70 -21.90
C GLU A 110 4.94 12.13 -21.92
N ASN A 111 5.27 11.25 -20.98
CA ASN A 111 6.57 10.56 -20.91
C ASN A 111 6.63 9.28 -21.76
N GLY A 112 5.70 9.11 -22.70
CA GLY A 112 5.73 8.04 -23.70
C GLY A 112 5.22 6.68 -23.22
N PHE A 113 4.68 6.59 -22.01
CA PHE A 113 4.00 5.39 -21.55
C PHE A 113 2.55 5.38 -22.04
N THR A 114 2.13 4.28 -22.63
CA THR A 114 0.75 4.02 -23.05
C THR A 114 0.07 3.09 -22.05
N TYR A 115 -1.19 3.38 -21.73
CA TYR A 115 -2.06 2.44 -21.02
C TYR A 115 -2.30 1.21 -21.90
N ILE A 116 -2.00 0.01 -21.37
CA ILE A 116 -2.17 -1.26 -22.11
C ILE A 116 -3.48 -1.91 -21.74
N ASN A 117 -3.68 -2.16 -20.44
CA ASN A 117 -4.77 -2.99 -19.95
C ASN A 117 -5.12 -2.65 -18.50
N SER A 118 -6.30 -3.10 -18.07
CA SER A 118 -6.73 -3.07 -16.68
C SER A 118 -7.45 -4.34 -16.26
N TYR A 119 -7.37 -4.64 -14.96
CA TYR A 119 -8.11 -5.75 -14.38
C TYR A 119 -8.65 -5.40 -12.99
N PRO A 120 -9.93 -5.68 -12.71
CA PRO A 120 -10.97 -5.98 -13.70
C PRO A 120 -11.18 -4.77 -14.64
N ALA A 121 -11.69 -5.00 -15.85
CA ALA A 121 -11.92 -3.95 -16.86
C ALA A 121 -13.09 -3.01 -16.45
N LYS A 122 -12.87 -2.15 -15.45
CA LYS A 122 -13.89 -1.32 -14.80
C LYS A 122 -13.63 0.18 -14.84
N PHE A 123 -12.63 0.64 -15.59
CA PHE A 123 -12.35 2.06 -15.72
C PHE A 123 -13.33 2.73 -16.68
N ALA A 124 -14.19 3.60 -16.15
CA ALA A 124 -14.98 4.54 -16.94
C ALA A 124 -14.24 5.88 -16.97
N GLY A 125 -13.32 6.03 -17.92
CA GLY A 125 -12.45 7.20 -17.99
C GLY A 125 -11.44 7.23 -16.84
N ASN A 126 -11.38 8.35 -16.12
CA ASN A 126 -10.41 8.58 -15.06
C ASN A 126 -10.95 8.33 -13.63
N LYS A 127 -12.19 7.85 -13.52
CA LYS A 127 -12.86 7.59 -12.23
C LYS A 127 -13.28 6.13 -12.11
N PHE A 128 -13.21 5.61 -10.90
CA PHE A 128 -13.77 4.30 -10.58
C PHE A 128 -14.04 4.19 -9.08
N THR A 129 -14.94 3.27 -8.74
CA THR A 129 -15.36 3.01 -7.37
C THR A 129 -15.07 1.55 -7.02
N LEU A 130 -14.34 1.35 -5.92
CA LEU A 130 -14.11 0.04 -5.34
C LEU A 130 -15.19 -0.30 -4.33
N THR A 131 -15.62 -1.56 -4.33
CA THR A 131 -16.61 -2.12 -3.39
C THR A 131 -16.01 -3.27 -2.59
N SER A 132 -16.66 -3.73 -1.52
CA SER A 132 -16.20 -4.91 -0.77
C SER A 132 -16.09 -6.16 -1.65
N THR A 133 -16.94 -6.26 -2.68
CA THR A 133 -16.94 -7.32 -3.68
C THR A 133 -15.93 -7.12 -4.80
N ASN A 134 -15.39 -5.90 -4.96
CA ASN A 134 -14.39 -5.55 -5.96
C ASN A 134 -13.33 -4.67 -5.30
N PRO A 135 -12.47 -5.27 -4.47
CA PRO A 135 -11.60 -4.51 -3.57
C PRO A 135 -10.33 -3.99 -4.25
N LEU A 136 -10.03 -4.39 -5.49
CA LEU A 136 -8.82 -4.01 -6.21
C LEU A 136 -9.12 -3.76 -7.68
N CYS A 137 -8.38 -2.82 -8.26
CA CYS A 137 -8.32 -2.57 -9.68
C CYS A 137 -6.88 -2.24 -10.07
N VAL A 138 -6.42 -2.78 -11.19
CA VAL A 138 -5.03 -2.71 -11.66
C VAL A 138 -5.01 -2.03 -13.02
N LYS A 139 -4.07 -1.11 -13.25
CA LYS A 139 -3.75 -0.53 -14.57
C LYS A 139 -2.31 -0.87 -14.93
N VAL A 140 -2.08 -1.28 -16.17
CA VAL A 140 -0.75 -1.58 -16.70
C VAL A 140 -0.37 -0.51 -17.72
N TYR A 141 0.85 0.02 -17.59
CA TYR A 141 1.43 1.00 -18.50
C TYR A 141 2.70 0.43 -19.12
N SER A 142 2.95 0.73 -20.40
CA SER A 142 4.20 0.38 -21.09
C SER A 142 4.72 1.53 -21.92
N ASN A 143 6.03 1.68 -21.94
CA ASN A 143 6.77 2.50 -22.88
C ASN A 143 7.64 1.60 -23.75
N ASN A 144 7.14 1.27 -24.93
CA ASN A 144 7.80 0.38 -25.88
C ASN A 144 9.14 0.93 -26.40
N LYS A 145 9.36 2.25 -26.37
CA LYS A 145 10.61 2.87 -26.84
C LYS A 145 11.79 2.55 -25.92
N ILE A 146 11.53 2.46 -24.62
CA ILE A 146 12.54 2.15 -23.60
C ILE A 146 12.38 0.75 -23.01
N GLY A 147 11.44 -0.05 -23.53
CA GLY A 147 11.18 -1.42 -23.10
C GLY A 147 10.73 -1.54 -21.64
N GLN A 148 10.09 -0.51 -21.07
CA GLN A 148 9.68 -0.51 -19.66
C GLN A 148 8.18 -0.65 -19.51
N HIS A 149 7.75 -1.35 -18.47
CA HIS A 149 6.35 -1.44 -18.06
C HIS A 149 6.27 -1.33 -16.55
N PHE A 150 5.14 -0.84 -16.07
CA PHE A 150 4.83 -0.86 -14.65
C PHE A 150 3.33 -1.00 -14.47
N THR A 151 2.97 -1.40 -13.27
CA THR A 151 1.60 -1.69 -12.90
C THR A 151 1.23 -0.88 -11.69
N VAL A 152 0.03 -0.29 -11.74
CA VAL A 152 -0.52 0.48 -10.64
C VAL A 152 -1.76 -0.23 -10.12
N GLY A 153 -1.71 -0.66 -8.86
CA GLY A 153 -2.82 -1.20 -8.12
C GLY A 153 -3.51 -0.11 -7.32
N PHE A 154 -4.83 -0.06 -7.43
CA PHE A 154 -5.70 0.75 -6.61
C PHE A 154 -6.64 -0.19 -5.88
N GLY A 155 -6.51 -0.26 -4.56
CA GLY A 155 -7.34 -1.15 -3.78
C GLY A 155 -8.01 -0.46 -2.61
N GLN A 156 -8.85 -1.22 -1.93
CA GLN A 156 -9.34 -0.88 -0.62
C GLN A 156 -9.20 -2.06 0.34
N PHE A 157 -8.97 -1.73 1.60
CA PHE A 157 -8.99 -2.67 2.69
C PHE A 157 -9.72 -2.03 3.87
N PHE A 158 -10.77 -2.67 4.38
CA PHE A 158 -11.62 -2.13 5.46
C PHE A 158 -12.12 -0.68 5.22
N GLY A 159 -12.52 -0.38 3.98
CA GLY A 159 -13.00 0.96 3.58
C GLY A 159 -11.90 2.01 3.52
N LYS A 160 -10.63 1.60 3.53
CA LYS A 160 -9.46 2.46 3.34
C LYS A 160 -8.87 2.20 1.98
N GLY A 161 -8.86 3.23 1.13
CA GLY A 161 -8.19 3.17 -0.17
C GLY A 161 -6.67 3.08 -0.02
N TRP A 162 -6.03 2.32 -0.89
CA TRP A 162 -4.58 2.18 -1.01
C TRP A 162 -4.15 2.20 -2.47
N ILE A 163 -2.90 2.60 -2.70
CA ILE A 163 -2.30 2.65 -4.03
C ILE A 163 -0.92 1.99 -3.92
N HIS A 164 -0.57 1.15 -4.89
CA HIS A 164 0.74 0.52 -4.98
C HIS A 164 1.21 0.53 -6.43
N VAL A 165 2.50 0.75 -6.63
CA VAL A 165 3.14 0.68 -7.94
C VAL A 165 4.10 -0.49 -7.90
N MET A 166 3.91 -1.44 -8.79
CA MET A 166 4.87 -2.51 -9.06
C MET A 166 5.63 -2.21 -10.34
N PHE A 167 6.94 -2.25 -10.21
CA PHE A 167 7.86 -2.27 -11.33
C PHE A 167 8.69 -3.53 -11.20
N LYS A 168 8.82 -4.28 -12.29
CA LYS A 168 9.64 -5.48 -12.30
C LYS A 168 10.67 -5.29 -13.40
N GLU A 169 11.93 -5.27 -12.99
CA GLU A 169 13.04 -5.17 -13.92
C GLU A 169 13.07 -6.44 -14.76
N SER A 170 12.72 -6.31 -16.04
CA SER A 170 12.71 -7.44 -16.95
C SER A 170 14.13 -7.76 -17.38
N GLY A 171 14.75 -8.78 -16.76
CA GLY A 171 15.98 -9.37 -17.29
C GLY A 171 15.80 -10.01 -18.68
N ASN A 172 14.55 -10.25 -19.10
CA ASN A 172 14.21 -10.74 -20.43
C ASN A 172 13.02 -9.95 -21.04
N PRO A 173 13.27 -9.07 -22.02
CA PRO A 173 12.23 -8.28 -22.71
C PRO A 173 11.17 -9.12 -23.41
N PHE A 174 11.48 -10.36 -23.79
CA PHE A 174 10.58 -11.23 -24.57
C PHE A 174 9.61 -12.04 -23.72
N MET A 175 9.78 -12.06 -22.39
CA MET A 175 8.94 -12.88 -21.51
C MET A 175 7.69 -12.13 -21.00
N TRP A 176 7.61 -10.83 -21.26
CA TRP A 176 6.48 -10.00 -20.87
C TRP A 176 5.47 -9.93 -22.01
N ASP A 177 4.70 -11.01 -22.18
CA ASP A 177 3.43 -10.90 -22.88
C ASP A 177 2.41 -10.18 -21.97
N CYS A 178 2.66 -8.88 -21.74
CA CYS A 178 1.82 -7.96 -20.97
C CYS A 178 0.39 -7.89 -21.50
N PHE A 179 0.17 -8.37 -22.73
CA PHE A 179 -1.13 -8.42 -23.38
C PHE A 179 -1.93 -9.65 -22.96
N SER A 180 -1.28 -10.67 -22.40
CA SER A 180 -1.98 -11.84 -21.90
C SER A 180 -2.81 -11.47 -20.67
N LYS A 181 -4.07 -11.88 -20.69
CA LYS A 181 -5.01 -11.70 -19.57
C LYS A 181 -4.46 -12.32 -18.28
N ASP A 182 -3.82 -13.48 -18.42
CA ASP A 182 -3.23 -14.25 -17.31
C ASP A 182 -2.14 -13.46 -16.58
N HIS A 183 -1.38 -12.64 -17.32
CA HIS A 183 -0.34 -11.81 -16.73
C HIS A 183 -0.92 -10.70 -15.84
N VAL A 184 -1.92 -9.97 -16.32
CA VAL A 184 -2.57 -8.91 -15.52
C VAL A 184 -3.30 -9.50 -14.31
N GLU A 185 -3.89 -10.68 -14.47
CA GLU A 185 -4.52 -11.42 -13.37
C GLU A 185 -3.48 -11.89 -12.33
N ALA A 186 -2.30 -12.34 -12.76
CA ALA A 186 -1.21 -12.68 -11.85
C ALA A 186 -0.76 -11.46 -11.03
N GLN A 187 -0.59 -10.30 -11.68
CA GLN A 187 -0.26 -9.05 -10.98
C GLN A 187 -1.37 -8.60 -10.03
N TYR A 188 -2.64 -8.76 -10.44
CA TYR A 188 -3.78 -8.51 -9.57
C TYR A 188 -3.73 -9.38 -8.31
N ASN A 189 -3.46 -10.68 -8.46
CA ASN A 189 -3.34 -11.60 -7.32
C ASN A 189 -2.15 -11.26 -6.42
N GLU A 190 -1.02 -10.85 -6.99
CA GLU A 190 0.17 -10.42 -6.26
C GLU A 190 -0.10 -9.15 -5.44
N MET A 191 -0.68 -8.12 -6.05
CA MET A 191 -1.09 -6.89 -5.36
C MET A 191 -2.19 -7.14 -4.33
N LEU A 192 -3.11 -8.07 -4.62
CA LEU A 192 -4.16 -8.45 -3.68
C LEU A 192 -3.55 -9.11 -2.46
N ALA A 193 -2.51 -9.92 -2.60
CA ALA A 193 -1.82 -10.58 -1.49
C ALA A 193 -1.18 -9.55 -0.53
N GLY A 194 -0.57 -8.48 -1.06
CA GLY A 194 0.02 -7.37 -0.29
C GLY A 194 -0.94 -6.24 0.10
N ALA A 195 -2.24 -6.37 -0.21
CA ALA A 195 -3.22 -5.29 -0.07
C ALA A 195 -3.27 -4.68 1.35
N LEU A 196 -3.11 -5.51 2.37
CA LEU A 196 -3.16 -5.10 3.76
C LEU A 196 -1.95 -4.23 4.14
N GLU A 197 -0.75 -4.64 3.74
CA GLU A 197 0.50 -3.91 3.93
C GLU A 197 0.46 -2.56 3.21
N HIS A 198 -0.03 -2.55 1.96
CA HIS A 198 -0.22 -1.31 1.20
C HIS A 198 -1.21 -0.37 1.88
N ALA A 199 -2.34 -0.90 2.37
CA ALA A 199 -3.34 -0.13 3.11
C ALA A 199 -2.78 0.45 4.42
N ARG A 200 -2.01 -0.33 5.18
CA ARG A 200 -1.37 0.13 6.41
C ARG A 200 -0.33 1.20 6.13
N SER A 201 0.50 1.01 5.11
CA SER A 201 1.53 1.97 4.73
C SER A 201 0.93 3.33 4.39
N LEU A 202 -0.13 3.35 3.55
CA LEU A 202 -0.81 4.59 3.21
C LEU A 202 -1.62 5.17 4.38
N ASP A 203 -2.30 4.35 5.20
CA ASP A 203 -3.03 4.85 6.37
C ASP A 203 -2.06 5.42 7.44
N LYS A 204 -0.87 4.84 7.59
CA LYS A 204 0.21 5.39 8.41
C LYS A 204 0.72 6.73 7.85
N ALA A 205 0.90 6.85 6.54
CA ALA A 205 1.27 8.13 5.94
C ALA A 205 0.17 9.19 6.08
N ARG A 206 -1.09 8.77 6.21
CA ARG A 206 -2.24 9.64 6.50
C ARG A 206 -2.38 9.96 7.99
N SER A 207 -1.87 9.12 8.89
CA SER A 207 -2.02 9.33 10.33
C SER A 207 -1.16 10.52 10.80
N GLY A 208 -1.86 11.60 11.19
CA GLY A 208 -1.31 12.89 11.59
C GLY A 208 -2.42 13.75 12.21
N ALA A 209 -2.08 14.94 12.71
CA ALA A 209 -2.99 15.79 13.49
C ALA A 209 -4.28 16.20 12.73
N ARG A 210 -4.26 16.16 11.39
CA ARG A 210 -5.44 16.34 10.53
C ARG A 210 -5.56 15.15 9.56
N ARG A 211 -6.61 14.33 9.73
CA ARG A 211 -6.90 13.17 8.86
C ARG A 211 -7.30 13.55 7.43
N TYR A 212 -7.64 14.81 7.21
CA TYR A 212 -8.09 15.31 5.93
C TYR A 212 -7.20 16.48 5.52
N GLY A 213 -6.96 16.59 4.22
CA GLY A 213 -6.08 17.62 3.70
C GLY A 213 -4.61 17.30 3.64
N ARG A 214 -4.30 16.03 3.85
CA ARG A 214 -2.95 15.53 3.73
C ARG A 214 -2.74 15.00 2.32
N VAL A 215 -1.67 15.45 1.68
CA VAL A 215 -1.16 14.84 0.44
C VAL A 215 -0.16 13.78 0.84
N CYS A 216 -0.42 12.54 0.48
CA CYS A 216 0.52 11.45 0.61
C CYS A 216 1.30 11.31 -0.69
N VAL A 217 2.60 11.14 -0.62
CA VAL A 217 3.48 10.95 -1.77
C VAL A 217 4.30 9.69 -1.56
N MET A 218 4.41 8.90 -2.60
CA MET A 218 5.32 7.77 -2.72
C MET A 218 6.14 7.97 -3.99
N GLN A 219 7.40 7.56 -3.95
CA GLN A 219 8.25 7.51 -5.14
C GLN A 219 8.61 6.06 -5.41
N THR A 220 8.57 5.66 -6.67
CA THR A 220 8.90 4.33 -7.15
C THR A 220 9.91 4.46 -8.27
N ARG A 221 11.03 3.77 -8.16
CA ARG A 221 12.07 3.79 -9.19
C ARG A 221 11.65 2.90 -10.37
N LEU A 222 11.72 3.45 -11.57
CA LEU A 222 11.45 2.81 -12.85
C LEU A 222 12.74 2.82 -13.69
N HIS A 223 13.74 2.04 -13.30
CA HIS A 223 15.08 2.02 -13.91
C HIS A 223 15.73 3.42 -13.98
N GLN A 224 15.70 4.09 -15.15
CA GLN A 224 16.24 5.45 -15.38
C GLN A 224 15.24 6.57 -15.07
N LEU A 225 14.03 6.21 -14.64
CA LEU A 225 12.96 7.13 -14.33
C LEU A 225 12.53 6.96 -12.87
N THR A 226 11.89 7.99 -12.32
CA THR A 226 11.21 7.93 -11.03
C THR A 226 9.75 8.28 -11.24
N LEU A 227 8.86 7.36 -10.85
CA LEU A 227 7.43 7.61 -10.78
C LEU A 227 7.09 8.14 -9.39
N ARG A 228 6.60 9.36 -9.32
CA ARG A 228 6.02 9.92 -8.10
C ARG A 228 4.51 9.71 -8.15
N THR A 229 4.01 8.96 -7.19
CA THR A 229 2.58 8.80 -6.95
C THR A 229 2.17 9.72 -5.83
N SER A 230 1.23 10.61 -6.09
CA SER A 230 0.70 11.52 -5.07
C SER A 230 -0.81 11.30 -4.89
N CYS A 231 -1.29 11.29 -3.66
CA CYS A 231 -2.66 10.97 -3.31
C CYS A 231 -3.19 11.98 -2.28
N VAL A 232 -4.34 12.59 -2.56
CA VAL A 232 -5.06 13.47 -1.64
C VAL A 232 -6.41 12.85 -1.29
N VAL A 233 -6.81 12.91 -0.02
CA VAL A 233 -8.13 12.48 0.44
C VAL A 233 -8.93 13.68 0.89
N TRP A 234 -10.04 13.93 0.20
CA TRP A 234 -10.93 15.04 0.50
C TRP A 234 -11.84 14.74 1.69
N LYS A 235 -12.05 15.74 2.56
CA LYS A 235 -12.93 15.62 3.73
C LYS A 235 -14.40 15.47 3.34
N SER A 236 -14.85 16.33 2.44
CA SER A 236 -16.25 16.50 2.06
C SER A 236 -16.76 15.35 1.19
N SER A 237 -15.97 14.94 0.20
CA SER A 237 -16.36 13.91 -0.78
C SER A 237 -15.83 12.52 -0.46
N ARG A 238 -14.79 12.41 0.40
CA ARG A 238 -14.05 11.16 0.66
C ARG A 238 -13.50 10.48 -0.60
N LYS A 239 -13.47 11.20 -1.72
CA LYS A 239 -12.81 10.79 -2.95
C LYS A 239 -11.32 10.94 -2.79
N SER A 240 -10.57 10.04 -3.42
CA SER A 240 -9.11 10.10 -3.46
C SER A 240 -8.68 10.62 -4.83
N GLY A 241 -8.10 11.81 -4.88
CA GLY A 241 -7.41 12.30 -6.09
C GLY A 241 -6.01 11.70 -6.16
N VAL A 242 -5.61 11.20 -7.33
CA VAL A 242 -4.32 10.54 -7.54
C VAL A 242 -3.61 11.16 -8.74
N LYS A 243 -2.41 11.70 -8.52
CA LYS A 243 -1.52 12.16 -9.60
C LYS A 243 -0.35 11.23 -9.76
N PHE A 244 0.02 10.99 -11.02
CA PHE A 244 1.30 10.41 -11.37
C PHE A 244 2.16 11.48 -12.02
N GLU A 245 3.43 11.54 -11.63
CA GLU A 245 4.45 12.39 -12.25
C GLU A 245 5.68 11.52 -12.54
N VAL A 246 6.24 11.63 -13.75
CA VAL A 246 7.42 10.85 -14.17
C VAL A 246 8.59 11.82 -14.32
N PHE A 247 9.71 11.48 -13.72
CA PHE A 247 10.95 12.27 -13.76
C PHE A 247 12.11 11.42 -14.26
N GLY A 248 13.10 12.04 -14.91
CA GLY A 248 14.40 11.39 -15.09
C GLY A 248 15.07 11.18 -13.73
N ASP A 249 15.68 10.01 -13.52
CA ASP A 249 16.41 9.70 -12.29
C ASP A 249 17.68 10.56 -12.22
N PRO A 250 17.82 11.48 -11.24
CA PRO A 250 19.02 12.29 -11.10
C PRO A 250 20.26 11.49 -10.66
N GLY A 251 20.10 10.19 -10.36
CA GLY A 251 21.17 9.32 -9.91
C GLY A 251 21.39 9.43 -8.39
N PHE A 252 21.56 8.27 -7.77
CA PHE A 252 22.10 8.04 -6.42
C PHE A 252 21.20 8.27 -5.19
N GLY A 253 19.93 8.64 -5.36
CA GLY A 253 18.98 8.67 -4.22
C GLY A 253 18.36 7.30 -3.94
N ASP A 254 18.43 6.82 -2.69
CA ASP A 254 17.61 5.69 -2.25
C ASP A 254 16.13 6.10 -2.25
N VAL A 255 15.38 5.60 -3.22
CA VAL A 255 13.95 5.87 -3.36
C VAL A 255 13.21 4.90 -2.46
N SER A 256 12.79 5.38 -1.29
CA SER A 256 12.35 4.50 -0.19
C SER A 256 11.10 3.65 -0.48
N GLY A 257 10.35 3.87 -1.58
CA GLY A 257 9.09 3.16 -1.87
C GLY A 257 7.97 3.39 -0.84
N GLU A 258 8.28 4.08 0.26
CA GLU A 258 7.38 4.38 1.36
C GLU A 258 6.54 5.63 1.12
N TRP A 259 5.31 5.60 1.61
CA TRP A 259 4.42 6.76 1.62
C TRP A 259 4.85 7.78 2.68
N ARG A 260 4.90 9.05 2.29
CA ARG A 260 5.13 10.20 3.17
C ARG A 260 3.95 11.15 3.08
N GLY A 261 3.43 11.60 4.22
CA GLY A 261 2.30 12.54 4.25
C GLY A 261 2.74 13.97 4.54
N PHE A 262 2.17 14.93 3.81
CA PHE A 262 2.41 16.36 3.93
C PHE A 262 1.09 17.09 4.21
N ASP A 263 1.08 17.93 5.22
CA ASP A 263 -0.08 18.78 5.51
C ASP A 263 -0.15 19.90 4.48
N VAL A 264 -1.33 20.10 3.91
CA VAL A 264 -1.60 21.16 2.93
C VAL A 264 -2.68 22.06 3.52
N GLU A 265 -2.44 23.36 3.53
CA GLU A 265 -3.46 24.35 3.87
C GLU A 265 -4.49 24.40 2.73
N GLU A 266 -5.77 24.64 3.03
CA GLU A 266 -6.87 24.84 2.04
C GLU A 266 -7.48 23.59 1.35
N THR A 267 -7.39 22.41 1.94
CA THR A 267 -7.97 21.19 1.33
C THR A 267 -9.46 20.96 1.56
N ASP A 268 -10.16 21.90 2.19
CA ASP A 268 -11.58 21.72 2.48
C ASP A 268 -12.49 22.13 1.31
N ASP A 269 -11.95 22.79 0.27
CA ASP A 269 -12.68 23.10 -0.96
C ASP A 269 -12.64 21.91 -1.95
N PRO A 270 -13.79 21.22 -2.20
CA PRO A 270 -13.86 20.14 -3.17
C PRO A 270 -13.65 20.60 -4.63
N ASN A 271 -13.72 21.91 -4.91
CA ASN A 271 -13.44 22.48 -6.23
C ASN A 271 -11.97 22.92 -6.38
N SER A 272 -11.16 22.78 -5.32
CA SER A 272 -9.74 23.09 -5.40
C SER A 272 -9.05 22.18 -6.41
N ASP A 273 -8.26 22.78 -7.30
CA ASP A 273 -7.44 22.04 -8.24
C ASP A 273 -6.33 21.31 -7.48
N TRP A 274 -6.60 20.07 -7.10
CA TRP A 274 -5.63 19.21 -6.43
C TRP A 274 -4.36 19.02 -7.24
N ARG A 275 -4.40 19.15 -8.57
CA ARG A 275 -3.21 19.02 -9.40
C ARG A 275 -2.24 20.13 -9.05
N ALA A 276 -2.73 21.36 -8.88
CA ALA A 276 -1.95 22.50 -8.42
C ALA A 276 -1.43 22.31 -6.99
N LEU A 277 -2.24 21.75 -6.07
CA LEU A 277 -1.79 21.46 -4.70
C LEU A 277 -0.57 20.53 -4.67
N MET A 278 -0.55 19.51 -5.53
CA MET A 278 0.55 18.54 -5.57
C MET A 278 1.82 19.10 -6.23
N THR A 279 1.68 20.09 -7.11
CA THR A 279 2.81 20.83 -7.71
C THR A 279 3.44 21.83 -6.75
N ARG A 280 2.66 22.58 -5.96
CA ARG A 280 3.17 23.62 -5.03
C ARG A 280 4.12 23.06 -3.98
N HIS A 281 3.84 21.87 -3.44
CA HIS A 281 4.69 21.27 -2.42
C HIS A 281 6.09 20.90 -2.96
N TYR A 282 6.18 20.49 -4.23
CA TYR A 282 7.47 20.20 -4.85
C TYR A 282 8.33 21.45 -4.93
N LEU A 283 7.76 22.55 -5.44
CA LEU A 283 8.47 23.84 -5.55
C LEU A 283 8.98 24.32 -4.20
N ARG A 284 8.17 24.21 -3.13
CA ARG A 284 8.59 24.66 -1.79
C ARG A 284 9.78 23.86 -1.24
N LYS A 285 9.82 22.54 -1.49
CA LYS A 285 10.94 21.70 -1.05
C LYS A 285 12.20 21.94 -1.88
N VAL A 286 12.05 22.12 -3.20
CA VAL A 286 13.15 22.51 -4.10
C VAL A 286 13.69 23.87 -3.68
N GLN A 287 12.84 24.88 -3.45
CA GLN A 287 13.28 26.19 -2.95
C GLN A 287 13.95 26.13 -1.57
N ALA A 288 13.61 25.16 -0.72
CA ALA A 288 14.30 24.98 0.56
C ALA A 288 15.64 24.22 0.41
N SER A 289 15.81 23.40 -0.62
CA SER A 289 17.04 22.65 -0.89
C SER A 289 18.03 23.39 -1.80
N TYR A 290 17.57 24.41 -2.51
CA TYR A 290 18.40 25.26 -3.36
C TYR A 290 18.32 26.71 -2.88
N GLU A 291 19.46 27.30 -2.54
CA GLU A 291 19.55 28.74 -2.40
C GLU A 291 19.70 29.33 -3.81
N VAL A 292 18.72 30.13 -4.22
CA VAL A 292 18.80 30.90 -5.46
C VAL A 292 19.54 32.18 -5.13
N LEU A 293 20.80 32.27 -5.52
CA LEU A 293 21.61 33.47 -5.40
C LEU A 293 21.49 34.27 -6.71
N HIS A 294 21.12 35.54 -6.59
CA HIS A 294 21.16 36.49 -7.69
C HIS A 294 22.49 37.25 -7.62
N ALA A 295 23.37 37.02 -8.58
CA ALA A 295 24.61 37.78 -8.78
C ALA A 295 24.56 38.46 -10.16
N ASP A 296 24.76 39.77 -10.19
CA ASP A 296 24.80 40.58 -11.43
C ASP A 296 23.60 40.40 -12.39
N GLY A 297 22.40 40.22 -11.83
CA GLY A 297 21.17 40.04 -12.63
C GLY A 297 21.00 38.64 -13.24
N VAL A 298 21.91 37.70 -12.96
CA VAL A 298 21.80 36.29 -13.33
C VAL A 298 21.40 35.47 -12.11
N SER A 299 20.36 34.64 -12.27
CA SER A 299 19.91 33.70 -11.24
C SER A 299 20.76 32.43 -11.31
N MET A 300 21.44 32.09 -10.21
CA MET A 300 22.17 30.83 -10.08
C MET A 300 21.56 29.98 -8.96
N THR A 301 21.30 28.71 -9.24
CA THR A 301 20.75 27.74 -8.27
C THR A 301 21.88 26.92 -7.65
N PHE A 302 22.10 27.06 -6.35
CA PHE A 302 23.09 26.26 -5.61
C PHE A 302 22.39 25.23 -4.73
N SER A 303 22.82 23.98 -4.78
CA SER A 303 22.36 22.96 -3.83
C SER A 303 22.95 23.23 -2.45
N ARG A 304 22.11 23.26 -1.41
CA ARG A 304 22.57 23.40 -0.03
C ARG A 304 23.43 22.19 0.34
N ALA A 305 24.63 22.42 0.86
CA ALA A 305 25.49 21.34 1.34
C ALA A 305 24.78 20.58 2.47
N PRO A 306 24.91 19.24 2.55
CA PRO A 306 24.36 18.47 3.66
C PRO A 306 24.91 18.98 4.99
N GLU A 307 24.06 19.15 6.00
CA GLU A 307 24.41 19.70 7.33
C GLU A 307 25.50 18.89 8.08
N SER A 308 25.94 17.75 7.54
CA SER A 308 26.94 16.87 8.14
C SER A 308 28.41 17.23 7.84
N ILE A 309 28.70 18.29 7.09
CA ILE A 309 30.09 18.77 6.90
C ILE A 309 30.38 19.85 7.94
N GLN A 310 30.58 19.44 9.19
CA GLN A 310 31.31 20.28 10.16
C GLN A 310 32.78 20.25 9.76
N GLU A 311 33.24 21.30 9.09
CA GLU A 311 34.67 21.51 8.85
C GLU A 311 35.37 21.65 10.20
N SER A 312 36.11 20.62 10.60
CA SER A 312 37.07 20.70 11.68
C SER A 312 38.24 21.56 11.20
N ILE A 313 38.15 22.87 11.41
CA ILE A 313 39.29 23.78 11.22
C ILE A 313 40.28 23.49 12.36
N ALA A 314 41.33 22.74 12.06
CA ALA A 314 42.47 22.62 12.95
C ALA A 314 43.29 23.92 12.90
N PRO A 315 43.60 24.56 14.04
CA PRO A 315 44.48 25.72 14.06
C PRO A 315 45.92 25.27 13.76
N TRP A 316 46.60 26.05 12.92
CA TRP A 316 48.04 25.94 12.64
C TRP A 316 48.87 26.55 13.78
#